data_AF-A0A968M9F9-F1
#
_entry.id   AF-A0A968M9F9-F1
#
_cell.length_a   1.000
_cell.length_b   1.000
_cell.length_c   1.000
_cell.angle_alpha   90.00
_cell.angle_beta   90.00
_cell.angle_gamma   90.00
#
_symmetry.space_group_name_H-M   'P 1'
#
loop_
_entity.id
_entity.type
_entity.pdbx_description
1 polymer ?
#
loop_
_entity_poly.entity_id
_entity_poly.type
_entity_poly.pdbx_seq_one_letter_code
_entity_poly.pdbx_strand_id
1 'polypeptide(L)' 'MPEVWIYRPIPQELDLYWLEGENYLRQEQSRYFPRIDVKGILPEWLMRAREQDAMTVEMEFCRWLRQHLDQMRS' A
#
# COMPACT_ATOMS: atom_id res chain seq x y z
N MET A 1 -2.54 -11.00 -9.39
CA MET A 1 -2.63 -9.54 -9.13
C MET A 1 -1.92 -9.31 -7.81
N PRO A 2 -1.01 -8.34 -7.66
CA PRO A 2 -0.38 -8.18 -6.36
C PRO A 2 -1.41 -7.66 -5.36
N GLU A 3 -1.62 -8.41 -4.30
CA GLU A 3 -2.45 -8.01 -3.18
C GLU A 3 -1.59 -7.25 -2.17
N VAL A 4 -2.07 -6.06 -1.81
CA VAL A 4 -1.50 -5.23 -0.75
C VAL A 4 -2.41 -5.36 0.45
N TRP A 5 -1.90 -5.97 1.51
CA TRP A 5 -2.65 -6.09 2.76
C TRP A 5 -2.16 -5.06 3.74
N ILE A 6 -3.08 -4.23 4.21
CA ILE A 6 -2.81 -3.18 5.21
C ILE A 6 -3.35 -3.69 6.54
N TYR A 7 -2.45 -4.04 7.45
CA TYR A 7 -2.81 -4.51 8.79
C TYR A 7 -2.50 -3.42 9.82
N ARG A 8 -3.44 -3.15 10.73
CA ARG A 8 -3.26 -2.23 11.86
C ARG A 8 -3.26 -3.03 13.16
N PRO A 9 -2.11 -3.58 13.61
CA PRO A 9 -2.03 -4.34 14.86
C PRO A 9 -2.33 -3.48 16.10
N ILE A 10 -1.93 -2.20 16.05
CA ILE A 10 -2.08 -1.23 17.13
C ILE A 10 -2.58 0.08 16.51
N PRO A 11 -3.46 0.86 17.19
CA PRO A 11 -3.81 2.20 16.74
C PRO A 11 -2.56 3.07 16.65
N GLN A 12 -2.05 3.26 15.42
CA GLN A 12 -0.91 4.06 14.95
C GLN A 12 0.14 3.26 14.16
N GLU A 13 0.10 1.92 14.19
CA GLU A 13 1.03 1.09 13.44
C GLU A 13 0.34 0.48 12.22
N LEU A 14 0.92 0.68 11.05
CA LEU A 14 0.42 0.18 9.76
C LEU A 14 1.50 -0.72 9.18
N ASP A 15 1.21 -2.01 9.13
CA ASP A 15 2.03 -3.00 8.45
C ASP A 15 1.47 -3.23 7.05
N LEU A 16 2.36 -3.20 6.07
CA LEU A 16 2.02 -3.53 4.69
C LEU A 16 2.65 -4.87 4.33
N TYR A 17 1.82 -5.72 3.74
CA TYR A 17 2.24 -7.00 3.22
C TYR A 17 1.99 -7.05 1.72
N TRP A 18 2.91 -7.69 1.01
CA TRP A 18 2.84 -7.91 -0.42
C TRP A 18 2.91 -9.40 -0.71
N LEU A 19 2.02 -9.88 -1.59
CA LEU A 19 2.08 -11.24 -2.08
C LEU A 19 3.17 -11.39 -3.15
N GLU A 20 4.26 -12.10 -2.81
CA GLU A 20 5.28 -12.53 -3.78
C GLU A 20 5.29 -14.07 -3.86
N GLY A 21 4.88 -14.60 -5.01
CA GLY A 21 4.59 -16.03 -5.14
C GLY A 21 3.39 -16.41 -4.26
N GLU A 22 3.62 -17.30 -3.30
CA GLU A 22 2.61 -17.74 -2.31
C GLU A 22 2.83 -17.12 -0.91
N ASN A 23 3.83 -16.23 -0.76
CA ASN A 23 4.20 -15.68 0.55
C ASN A 23 3.82 -14.21 0.68
N TYR A 24 3.26 -13.85 1.82
CA TYR A 24 3.08 -12.46 2.23
C TYR A 24 4.37 -11.94 2.86
N LEU A 25 5.05 -11.05 2.16
CA LEU A 25 6.27 -10.41 2.65
C LEU A 25 5.92 -9.06 3.25
N ARG A 26 6.47 -8.75 4.43
CA ARG A 26 6.41 -7.39 5.00
C ARG A 26 7.09 -6.40 4.04
N GLN A 27 6.63 -5.15 4.06
CA GLN A 27 7.16 -4.04 3.28
C GLN A 27 8.70 -4.00 3.26
N GLU A 28 9.31 -4.11 4.44
CA GLU A 28 10.75 -4.05 4.67
C GLU A 28 11.53 -5.20 4.01
N GLN A 29 10.86 -6.33 3.77
CA GLN A 29 11.42 -7.55 3.18
C GLN A 29 11.13 -7.64 1.68
N SER A 30 10.21 -6.82 1.18
CA SER A 30 9.94 -6.75 -0.25
C SER A 30 11.11 -6.09 -0.96
N ARG A 31 11.44 -6.54 -2.17
CA ARG A 31 12.39 -5.83 -3.05
C ARG A 31 11.81 -4.53 -3.63
N TYR A 32 10.49 -4.34 -3.54
CA TYR A 32 9.76 -3.26 -4.22
C TYR A 32 9.42 -2.08 -3.30
N PHE A 33 9.15 -2.36 -2.03
CA PHE A 33 8.68 -1.36 -1.08
C PHE A 33 9.71 -0.65 -0.18
N PRO A 34 11.02 -0.98 -0.14
CA PRO A 34 11.95 -0.28 0.74
C PRO A 34 12.21 1.16 0.25
N ARG A 35 11.64 1.55 -0.90
CA ARG A 35 11.72 2.89 -1.49
C ARG A 35 10.41 3.68 -1.48
N ILE A 36 9.30 3.07 -1.05
CA ILE A 36 8.01 3.78 -0.96
C ILE A 36 7.71 4.02 0.51
N ASP A 37 7.63 5.28 0.92
CA ASP A 37 7.14 5.64 2.26
C ASP A 37 5.61 5.54 2.30
N VAL A 38 5.10 4.31 2.26
CA VAL A 38 3.65 4.07 2.30
C VAL A 38 3.05 4.59 3.62
N LYS A 39 3.79 4.53 4.72
CA LYS A 39 3.34 5.04 6.03
C LYS A 39 3.12 6.56 5.99
N GLY A 40 3.94 7.31 5.26
CA GLY A 40 3.78 8.75 5.07
C GLY A 40 2.59 9.16 4.21
N ILE A 41 2.26 8.38 3.18
CA ILE A 41 1.16 8.69 2.24
C ILE A 41 -0.19 8.12 2.66
N LEU A 42 -0.23 7.01 3.41
CA LEU A 42 -1.46 6.31 3.74
C LEU A 42 -2.47 7.15 4.55
N PRO A 43 -2.06 8.06 5.46
CA PRO A 43 -2.99 8.97 6.13
C PRO A 43 -3.84 9.81 5.17
N GLU A 44 -3.26 10.26 4.04
CA GLU A 44 -4.00 11.02 3.03
C GLU A 44 -5.09 10.17 2.38
N TRP A 45 -4.75 8.94 1.97
CA TRP A 45 -5.69 8.00 1.38
C TRP A 45 -6.80 7.58 2.36
N LEU A 46 -6.46 7.39 3.63
CA LEU A 46 -7.44 7.11 4.68
C LEU A 46 -8.37 8.30 4.96
N MET A 47 -7.88 9.54 4.88
CA MET A 47 -8.72 10.74 4.97
C MET A 47 -9.68 10.81 3.77
N ARG A 48 -9.18 10.63 2.55
CA ARG A 48 -10.02 10.58 1.35
C ARG A 48 -11.11 9.51 1.45
N ALA A 49 -10.78 8.32 1.95
CA ALA A 49 -11.74 7.22 2.13
C ALA A 49 -12.82 7.49 3.21
N ARG A 50 -12.61 8.48 4.09
CA ARG A 50 -13.63 8.94 5.04
C ARG A 50 -14.57 9.98 4.45
N GLU A 51 -14.09 10.76 3.47
CA GLU A 51 -14.84 11.82 2.81
C GLU A 51 -15.55 11.34 1.52
N GLN A 52 -15.07 10.23 0.96
CA GLN A 52 -15.53 9.63 -0.29
C GLN A 52 -15.90 8.16 -0.09
N ASP A 53 -16.38 7.51 -1.14
CA ASP A 53 -16.62 6.07 -1.15
C ASP A 53 -15.29 5.29 -0.98
N ALA A 54 -15.23 4.45 0.05
CA ALA A 54 -14.00 3.75 0.43
C ALA A 54 -13.48 2.82 -0.68
N MET A 55 -14.38 2.18 -1.44
CA MET A 55 -14.02 1.28 -2.54
C MET A 55 -13.37 2.07 -3.70
N THR A 56 -13.91 3.25 -4.01
CA THR A 56 -13.34 4.14 -5.03
C THR A 56 -11.93 4.59 -4.64
N VAL A 57 -11.73 5.02 -3.39
CA VAL A 57 -10.42 5.47 -2.91
C VAL A 57 -9.40 4.34 -2.85
N GLU A 58 -9.82 3.12 -2.49
CA GLU A 58 -8.97 1.93 -2.53
C GLU A 58 -8.50 1.62 -3.97
N MET A 59 -9.40 1.69 -4.95
CA MET A 59 -9.05 1.49 -6.36
C MET A 59 -8.05 2.55 -6.86
N GLU A 60 -8.23 3.81 -6.48
CA GLU A 60 -7.30 4.88 -6.84
C GLU A 60 -5.93 4.71 -6.19
N PHE A 61 -5.89 4.34 -4.91
CA PHE A 61 -4.65 4.04 -4.21
C PHE A 61 -3.89 2.89 -4.88
N CYS A 62 -4.59 1.80 -5.21
CA CYS A 62 -4.02 0.66 -5.92
C CYS A 62 -3.46 1.06 -7.30
N ARG A 63 -4.17 1.95 -8.03
CA ARG A 63 -3.71 2.44 -9.34
C ARG A 63 -2.46 3.31 -9.20
N TRP A 64 -2.47 4.25 -8.26
CA TRP A 64 -1.34 5.12 -7.95
C TRP A 64 -0.11 4.29 -7.57
N LEU A 65 -0.27 3.31 -6.68
CA LEU A 65 0.81 2.47 -6.20
C LEU A 65 1.46 1.69 -7.35
N ARG A 66 0.67 1.17 -8.29
CA ARG A 66 1.19 0.48 -9.50
C ARG A 66 2.01 1.42 -10.38
N GLN A 67 1.49 2.60 -10.69
CA GLN A 67 2.20 3.58 -11.52
C GLN A 67 3.54 3.97 -10.89
N HIS A 68 3.53 4.20 -9.57
CA HIS A 68 4.72 4.56 -8.83
C HIS A 68 5.75 3.42 -8.82
N LEU A 69 5.30 2.17 -8.65
CA LEU A 69 6.14 0.98 -8.75
C LEU A 69 6.75 0.83 -10.16
N ASP A 70 5.98 1.04 -11.22
CA ASP A 70 6.48 0.92 -12.59
C ASP A 70 7.49 2.02 -12.95
N GLN A 71 7.31 3.25 -12.44
CA GLN A 71 8.29 4.33 -12.61
C GLN A 71 9.64 4.00 -11.99
N MET A 72 9.66 3.31 -10.85
CA MET A 72 10.91 2.90 -10.21
C MET A 72 11.63 1.73 -10.92
N ARG A 73 10.97 1.07 -11.89
CA ARG A 73 11.54 -0.02 -12.69
C ARG A 73 12.23 0.46 -13.96
N SER A 74 11.97 1.70 -14.40
CA SER A 74 12.61 2.34 -15.57
C SER A 74 13.85 3.12 -15.17
#